data_AF-A0A662CBN8-F1
#
_entry.id   AF-A0A662CBN8-F1
#
_cell.length_a   1.000
_cell.length_b   1.000
_cell.length_c   1.000
_cell.angle_alpha   90.00
_cell.angle_beta   90.00
_cell.angle_gamma   90.00
#
_symmetry.space_group_name_H-M   'P 1'
#
loop_
_entity.id
_entity.type
_entity.pdbx_description
1 polymer ?
#
loop_
_entity_poly.entity_id
_entity_poly.type
_entity_poly.pdbx_seq_one_letter_code
_entity_poly.pdbx_strand_id
1 'polypeptide(L)' 'MDKEHPLVSLARRTIEEYVKRGVVVDPPPPREMIPEMRKKAGVFVSLKKHGRLRGCIGTFLPT' A
#
# COMPACT_ATOMS: atom_id res chain seq x y z
N MET A 1 -10.29 18.10 5.15
CA MET A 1 -10.03 16.65 5.24
C MET A 1 -9.12 16.31 4.08
N ASP A 2 -7.82 16.20 4.34
CA ASP A 2 -6.86 15.87 3.30
C ASP A 2 -7.20 14.50 2.72
N LYS A 3 -7.35 14.48 1.40
CA LYS A 3 -7.61 13.27 0.62
C LYS A 3 -6.43 12.33 0.85
N GLU A 4 -6.68 11.12 1.33
CA GLU A 4 -5.62 10.13 1.62
C GLU A 4 -4.75 9.91 0.36
N HIS A 5 -3.43 9.86 0.53
CA HIS A 5 -2.50 9.72 -0.59
C HIS A 5 -2.78 8.40 -1.34
N PRO A 6 -2.79 8.36 -2.68
CA PRO A 6 -3.18 7.16 -3.44
C PRO A 6 -2.43 5.88 -3.05
N LEU A 7 -1.13 5.96 -2.75
CA LEU A 7 -0.33 4.82 -2.25
C LEU A 7 -0.83 4.29 -0.89
N VAL A 8 -1.25 5.19 0.00
CA VAL A 8 -1.76 4.84 1.33
C VAL A 8 -3.14 4.20 1.21
N SER A 9 -4.01 4.75 0.35
CA SER A 9 -5.33 4.17 0.07
C SER A 9 -5.22 2.78 -0.56
N LEU A 10 -4.27 2.57 -1.48
CA LEU A 10 -4.00 1.24 -2.06
C LEU A 10 -3.55 0.25 -0.98
N ALA A 11 -2.59 0.64 -0.13
CA ALA A 11 -2.10 -0.20 0.95
C ALA A 11 -3.22 -0.57 1.94
N ARG A 12 -4.05 0.41 2.36
CA ARG A 12 -5.19 0.19 3.26
C ARG A 12 -6.19 -0.78 2.66
N ARG A 13 -6.66 -0.52 1.43
CA ARG A 13 -7.63 -1.37 0.74
C ARG A 13 -7.11 -2.81 0.61
N THR A 14 -5.86 -2.98 0.22
CA THR A 14 -5.24 -4.31 0.07
C THR A 14 -5.25 -5.09 1.39
N ILE A 15 -4.87 -4.44 2.49
CA ILE A 15 -4.86 -5.07 3.81
C ILE A 15 -6.27 -5.41 4.28
N GLU A 16 -7.23 -4.50 4.09
CA GLU A 16 -8.62 -4.73 4.49
C GLU A 16 -9.28 -5.90 3.74
N GLU A 17 -9.12 -5.95 2.42
CA GLU A 17 -9.67 -7.03 1.59
C GLU A 17 -9.05 -8.38 1.96
N TYR A 18 -7.73 -8.42 2.18
CA TYR A 18 -7.07 -9.66 2.57
C TYR A 18 -7.50 -10.13 3.96
N VAL A 19 -7.54 -9.25 4.96
CA VAL A 19 -7.90 -9.62 6.33
C VAL A 19 -9.39 -10.00 6.44
N LYS A 20 -10.29 -9.28 5.77
CA LYS A 20 -11.74 -9.52 5.87
C LYS A 20 -12.20 -10.69 5.01
N ARG A 21 -11.60 -10.89 3.84
CA ARG A 21 -12.11 -11.81 2.80
C ARG A 21 -11.09 -12.83 2.30
N GLY A 22 -9.82 -12.71 2.69
CA GLY A 22 -8.73 -13.56 2.16
C GLY A 22 -8.37 -13.26 0.70
N VAL A 23 -8.78 -12.09 0.17
CA VAL A 23 -8.59 -11.74 -1.25
C VAL A 23 -7.30 -10.92 -1.43
N VAL A 24 -6.45 -11.34 -2.37
CA VAL A 24 -5.31 -10.54 -2.84
C VAL A 24 -5.80 -9.59 -3.92
N VAL A 25 -5.56 -8.30 -3.74
CA VAL A 25 -6.03 -7.25 -4.67
C VAL A 25 -5.00 -7.04 -5.78
N ASP A 26 -5.48 -7.03 -7.03
CA ASP A 26 -4.66 -6.67 -8.18
C ASP A 26 -4.28 -5.18 -8.18
N PRO A 27 -3.11 -4.81 -8.72
CA PRO A 27 -2.73 -3.41 -8.87
C PRO A 27 -3.76 -2.64 -9.72
N PRO A 28 -3.96 -1.34 -9.45
CA PRO A 28 -4.88 -0.51 -10.23
C PRO A 28 -4.44 -0.47 -11.71
N PRO A 29 -5.37 -0.28 -12.66
CA PRO A 29 -5.01 -0.23 -14.07
C PRO A 29 -4.06 0.95 -14.34
N PRO A 30 -3.15 0.86 -15.34
CA PRO A 30 -2.10 1.86 -15.56
C PRO A 30 -2.60 3.31 -15.68
N ARG A 31 -3.78 3.52 -16.27
CA ARG A 31 -4.44 4.83 -16.42
C ARG A 31 -4.77 5.51 -15.08
N GLU A 32 -4.93 4.74 -14.01
CA GLU A 32 -5.26 5.21 -12.65
C GLU A 32 -4.01 5.28 -11.75
N MET A 33 -2.86 4.79 -12.22
CA MET A 33 -1.58 4.85 -11.50
C MET A 33 -0.95 6.23 -11.59
N ILE A 34 -0.58 6.80 -10.44
CA ILE A 34 0.30 7.97 -10.36
C ILE A 34 1.74 7.62 -10.79
N PRO A 35 2.56 8.59 -11.22
CA PRO A 35 3.92 8.33 -11.72
C PRO A 35 4.80 7.50 -10.77
N GLU A 36 4.67 7.69 -9.46
CA GLU A 36 5.41 6.99 -8.42
C GLU A 36 5.10 5.49 -8.39
N MET A 37 3.87 5.08 -8.73
CA MET A 37 3.46 3.67 -8.78
C MET A 37 4.06 2.93 -9.98
N ARG A 38 4.51 3.64 -11.01
CA ARG A 38 5.03 3.05 -12.26
C ARG A 38 6.54 2.80 -12.22
N LYS A 39 7.23 3.42 -11.27
CA LYS A 39 8.69 3.27 -11.13
C LYS A 39 9.00 2.01 -10.35
N LYS A 40 9.96 1.22 -10.83
CA LYS A 40 10.57 0.16 -10.03
C LYS A 40 11.34 0.78 -8.87
N ALA A 41 10.92 0.50 -7.65
CA ALA A 41 11.51 1.01 -6.42
C ALA A 41 11.30 0.01 -5.28
N GLY A 42 12.16 0.07 -4.26
CA GLY A 42 11.88 -0.58 -2.97
C GLY A 42 10.75 0.16 -2.24
N VAL A 43 9.89 -0.58 -1.54
CA VAL A 43 8.71 -0.04 -0.86
C VAL A 43 8.52 -0.72 0.49
N PHE A 44 8.11 0.07 1.49
CA PHE A 44 7.74 -0.40 2.82
C PHE A 44 6.33 0.09 3.18
N VAL A 45 5.54 -0.76 3.84
CA VAL A 45 4.25 -0.42 4.42
C VAL A 45 4.34 -0.56 5.93
N SER A 46 4.14 0.55 6.63
CA SER A 46 4.12 0.61 8.09
C SER A 46 2.70 0.80 8.61
N LEU A 47 2.27 -0.08 9.50
CA LEU A 47 1.03 0.06 10.26
C LEU A 47 1.36 0.59 11.66
N LYS A 48 0.69 1.67 12.06
CA LYS A 48 0.78 2.23 13.41
C LYS A 48 -0.58 2.20 14.09
N LYS A 49 -0.62 1.83 15.37
CA LYS A 49 -1.83 1.82 16.21
C LYS A 49 -1.53 2.60 17.49
N HIS A 50 -2.35 3.61 17.79
CA HIS A 50 -2.13 4.53 18.92
C HIS A 50 -0.72 5.15 18.93
N GLY A 51 -0.25 5.58 17.75
CA GLY A 51 1.10 6.13 17.57
C GLY A 51 2.24 5.12 17.62
N ARG A 52 1.99 3.86 17.99
CA ARG A 52 3.01 2.81 18.12
C ARG A 52 3.05 1.91 16.89
N LEU A 53 4.25 1.45 16.53
CA LEU A 53 4.44 0.50 15.42
C LEU A 53 3.72 -0.82 15.70
N ARG A 54 2.88 -1.25 14.77
CA ARG A 54 2.19 -2.55 14.80
C ARG A 54 2.83 -3.56 13.83
N GLY A 55 3.46 -3.07 12.77
CA GLY A 55 4.21 -3.87 11.80
C GLY A 55 4.76 -3.01 10.68
N CYS A 56 5.90 -3.40 10.11
CA CYS A 56 6.50 -2.79 8.92
C CYS A 56 7.06 -3.92 8.05
N ILE A 57 6.61 -4.01 6.80
CA ILE A 57 7.05 -5.01 5.83
C ILE A 57 7.32 -4.31 4.49
N GLY A 58 8.36 -4.76 3.79
CA GLY A 58 8.75 -4.20 2.51
C GLY A 58 9.97 -4.86 1.92
N THR A 59 10.26 -4.52 0.67
CA THR A 59 11.49 -4.90 -0.03
C THR A 59 12.32 -3.64 -0.26
N PHE A 60 13.62 -3.70 0.05
CA PHE A 60 14.52 -2.57 -0.15
C PHE A 60 15.05 -2.48 -1.58
N LEU A 61 15.10 -3.61 -2.30
CA LEU A 61 15.50 -3.67 -3.70
C LEU A 61 14.29 -3.64 -4.64
N PRO A 62 14.42 -2.97 -5.80
CA PRO A 62 13.41 -2.98 -6.86
C PRO A 62 13.48 -4.29 -7.67
N THR A 63 13.14 -5.43 -7.04
CA THR A 63 13.07 -6.74 -7.68
C THR A 63 11.81 -6.88 -8.53
#